data_AF-A0A127T093-F1
#
_entry.id   AF-A0A127T093-F1
#
_cell.length_a   1.000
_cell.length_b   1.000
_cell.length_c   1.000
_cell.angle_alpha   90.00
_cell.angle_beta   90.00
_cell.angle_gamma   90.00
#
_symmetry.space_group_name_H-M   'P 1'
#
loop_
_entity.id
_entity.type
_entity.pdbx_description
1 polymer ?
#
loop_
_entity_poly.entity_id
_entity_poly.type
_entity_poly.pdbx_seq_one_letter_code
_entity_poly.pdbx_strand_id
1 'polypeptide(L)'
;MDIQESYIERICETMQYANFHEYDEILNELSELQSEEATIILMRAFLRYYRAQKADFIATFMERAIRFNPEWALIENPNNPLFRVALISGSKDIYDCYVEEVHGLDQEWYKTALQLAMAYNERLLDQCQPVLIGCHYNTGLMQNGRKSLDMEDYEVMDATIVKYNQIVGMRQILKDLIIKSGIQFNG
;
A
#
# COMPACT_ATOMS: atom_id res chain seq x y z
N MET A 1 0.52 -19.73 -17.46
CA MET A 1 0.33 -18.58 -16.56
C MET A 1 0.19 -19.14 -15.17
N ASP A 2 0.97 -18.64 -14.21
CA ASP A 2 0.83 -19.06 -12.80
C ASP A 2 -0.60 -18.76 -12.32
N ILE A 3 -1.21 -19.69 -11.57
CA ILE A 3 -2.59 -19.55 -11.09
C ILE A 3 -2.71 -18.27 -10.25
N GLN A 4 -1.71 -17.97 -9.43
CA GLN A 4 -1.68 -16.76 -8.63
C GLN A 4 -1.62 -15.50 -9.50
N GLU A 5 -0.83 -15.52 -10.56
CA GLU A 5 -0.71 -14.40 -11.50
C GLU A 5 -2.04 -14.14 -12.23
N SER A 6 -2.77 -15.20 -12.58
CA SER A 6 -4.09 -15.09 -13.18
C SER A 6 -5.10 -14.38 -12.27
N TYR A 7 -5.08 -14.66 -10.96
CA TYR A 7 -5.93 -13.94 -10.01
C TYR A 7 -5.51 -12.48 -9.87
N ILE A 8 -4.21 -12.21 -9.79
CA ILE A 8 -3.68 -10.85 -9.68
C ILE A 8 -4.14 -9.99 -10.87
N GLU A 9 -4.03 -10.52 -12.08
CA GLU A 9 -4.46 -9.82 -13.30
C GLU A 9 -5.97 -9.54 -13.30
N ARG A 10 -6.79 -10.56 -13.00
CA ARG A 10 -8.25 -10.40 -12.89
C ARG A 10 -8.65 -9.35 -11.85
N ILE A 11 -8.03 -9.36 -10.66
CA ILE A 11 -8.30 -8.36 -9.63
C ILE A 11 -7.90 -6.95 -10.12
N CYS A 12 -6.76 -6.81 -10.81
CA CYS A 12 -6.36 -5.54 -11.40
C CYS A 12 -7.36 -5.04 -12.47
N GLU A 13 -7.92 -5.94 -13.28
CA GLU A 13 -8.97 -5.61 -14.25
C GLU A 13 -10.25 -5.15 -13.56
N THR A 14 -10.69 -5.83 -12.50
CA THR A 14 -11.88 -5.39 -11.73
C THR A 14 -11.68 -4.00 -11.13
N MET A 15 -10.49 -3.68 -10.62
CA MET A 15 -10.15 -2.34 -10.15
C MET A 15 -10.11 -1.33 -11.31
N GLN A 16 -9.59 -1.70 -12.48
CA GLN A 16 -9.57 -0.82 -13.65
C GLN A 16 -10.96 -0.39 -14.12
N TYR A 17 -11.93 -1.30 -14.07
CA TYR A 17 -13.30 -1.05 -14.53
C TYR A 17 -14.31 -0.82 -13.40
N ALA A 18 -13.85 -0.75 -12.15
CA ALA A 18 -14.69 -0.70 -10.95
C ALA A 18 -15.78 -1.80 -10.92
N ASN A 19 -15.44 -2.99 -11.42
CA ASN A 19 -16.36 -4.13 -11.51
C ASN A 19 -16.44 -4.88 -10.18
N PHE A 20 -17.22 -4.35 -9.24
CA PHE A 20 -17.40 -4.96 -7.92
C PHE A 20 -18.10 -6.32 -7.96
N HIS A 21 -18.92 -6.59 -8.98
CA HIS A 21 -19.62 -7.87 -9.09
C HIS A 21 -18.64 -8.99 -9.40
N GLU A 22 -17.80 -8.81 -10.41
CA GLU A 22 -16.73 -9.75 -10.75
C GLU A 22 -15.70 -9.86 -9.62
N TYR A 23 -15.43 -8.75 -8.90
CA TYR A 23 -14.57 -8.81 -7.72
C TYR A 23 -15.14 -9.76 -6.65
N ASP A 24 -16.45 -9.71 -6.36
CA ASP A 24 -17.08 -10.65 -5.42
C ASP A 24 -16.96 -12.11 -5.89
N GLU A 25 -17.11 -12.36 -7.19
CA GLU A 25 -16.93 -13.71 -7.75
C GLU A 25 -15.50 -14.20 -7.51
N ILE A 26 -14.50 -13.34 -7.73
CA ILE A 26 -13.10 -13.64 -7.42
C ILE A 26 -12.91 -13.89 -5.92
N LEU A 27 -13.54 -13.10 -5.03
CA LEU A 27 -13.44 -13.32 -3.58
C LEU A 27 -14.00 -14.70 -3.17
N ASN A 28 -15.10 -15.13 -3.78
CA ASN A 28 -15.64 -16.48 -3.58
C ASN A 28 -14.62 -17.53 -4.03
N GLU A 29 -14.02 -17.39 -5.21
CA GLU A 29 -12.98 -18.31 -5.69
C GLU A 29 -11.77 -18.34 -4.74
N LEU A 30 -11.32 -17.18 -4.24
CA LEU A 30 -10.21 -17.07 -3.30
C LEU A 30 -10.52 -17.72 -1.94
N SER A 31 -11.79 -17.79 -1.54
CA SER A 31 -12.19 -18.42 -0.27
C SER A 31 -12.00 -19.93 -0.24
N GLU A 32 -11.89 -20.56 -1.41
CA GLU A 32 -11.57 -21.98 -1.56
C GLU A 32 -10.06 -22.28 -1.39
N LEU A 33 -9.23 -21.24 -1.39
CA LEU A 33 -7.78 -21.34 -1.14
C LEU A 33 -7.47 -21.29 0.36
N GLN A 34 -6.22 -21.58 0.71
CA GLN A 34 -5.73 -21.28 2.06
C GLN A 34 -5.76 -19.77 2.28
N SER A 35 -6.21 -19.35 3.46
CA SER A 35 -6.40 -17.93 3.79
C SER A 35 -5.11 -17.09 3.59
N GLU A 36 -3.94 -17.66 3.90
CA GLU A 36 -2.65 -16.99 3.70
C GLU A 36 -2.37 -16.76 2.21
N GLU A 37 -2.65 -17.76 1.37
CA GLU A 37 -2.47 -17.66 -0.08
C GLU A 37 -3.40 -16.60 -0.69
N ALA A 38 -4.68 -16.60 -0.30
CA ALA A 38 -5.65 -15.61 -0.75
C ALA A 38 -5.22 -14.18 -0.41
N THR A 39 -4.76 -13.95 0.81
CA THR A 39 -4.33 -12.62 1.28
C THR A 39 -3.04 -12.15 0.63
N ILE A 40 -2.12 -13.06 0.29
CA ILE A 40 -0.93 -12.75 -0.51
C ILE A 40 -1.30 -12.33 -1.93
N ILE A 41 -2.25 -13.02 -2.56
CA ILE A 41 -2.77 -12.66 -3.90
C ILE A 41 -3.38 -11.27 -3.87
N LEU A 42 -4.25 -10.98 -2.89
CA LEU A 42 -4.86 -9.67 -2.69
C LEU A 42 -3.81 -8.58 -2.47
N MET A 43 -2.83 -8.82 -1.57
CA MET A 43 -1.73 -7.89 -1.31
C MET A 43 -0.97 -7.56 -2.60
N ARG A 44 -0.62 -8.57 -3.40
CA ARG A 44 0.11 -8.38 -4.67
C ARG A 44 -0.72 -7.58 -5.67
N ALA A 45 -2.01 -7.87 -5.80
CA ALA A 45 -2.90 -7.14 -6.70
C ALA A 45 -3.06 -5.67 -6.28
N PHE A 46 -3.31 -5.40 -5.00
CA PHE A 46 -3.41 -4.04 -4.48
C PHE A 46 -2.13 -3.25 -4.68
N LEU A 47 -0.97 -3.83 -4.39
CA LEU A 47 0.32 -3.16 -4.61
C LEU A 47 0.63 -2.94 -6.10
N ARG A 48 0.27 -3.89 -6.97
CA ARG A 48 0.45 -3.74 -8.43
C ARG A 48 -0.38 -2.59 -8.99
N TYR A 49 -1.61 -2.45 -8.51
CA TYR A 49 -2.52 -1.39 -8.97
C TYR A 49 -2.33 -0.06 -8.23
N TYR A 50 -1.62 -0.06 -7.10
CA TYR A 50 -1.47 1.11 -6.25
C TYR A 50 -0.83 2.30 -6.96
N ARG A 51 -1.50 3.43 -6.80
CA ARG A 51 -1.03 4.78 -7.08
C ARG A 51 -1.62 5.68 -5.99
N ALA A 52 -0.90 6.71 -5.57
CA ALA A 52 -1.33 7.59 -4.46
C ALA A 52 -2.73 8.18 -4.69
N GLN A 53 -3.03 8.60 -5.92
CA GLN A 53 -4.34 9.13 -6.33
C GLN A 53 -5.47 8.09 -6.36
N LYS A 54 -5.17 6.80 -6.14
CA LYS A 54 -6.13 5.69 -6.10
C LYS A 54 -6.23 5.06 -4.70
N ALA A 55 -5.64 5.69 -3.68
CA ALA A 55 -5.58 5.13 -2.32
C ALA A 55 -6.98 4.81 -1.78
N ASP A 56 -7.91 5.77 -1.79
CA ASP A 56 -9.31 5.58 -1.37
C ASP A 56 -10.01 4.45 -2.12
N PHE A 57 -9.77 4.39 -3.44
CA PHE A 57 -10.39 3.38 -4.29
C PHE A 57 -9.88 1.98 -3.95
N ILE A 58 -8.58 1.81 -3.72
CA ILE A 58 -8.01 0.52 -3.29
C ILE A 58 -8.47 0.18 -1.87
N ALA A 59 -8.59 1.16 -0.99
CA ALA A 59 -9.16 0.98 0.34
C ALA A 59 -10.60 0.42 0.25
N THR A 60 -11.42 0.87 -0.70
CA THR A 60 -12.78 0.29 -0.92
C THR A 60 -12.74 -1.19 -1.30
N PHE A 61 -11.78 -1.62 -2.13
CA PHE A 61 -11.62 -3.04 -2.47
C PHE A 61 -11.10 -3.85 -1.27
N MET A 62 -10.17 -3.29 -0.50
CA MET A 62 -9.67 -3.92 0.73
C MET A 62 -10.79 -4.08 1.78
N GLU A 63 -11.57 -3.04 2.03
CA GLU A 63 -12.74 -3.06 2.90
C GLU A 63 -13.67 -4.21 2.52
N ARG A 64 -13.98 -4.33 1.22
CA ARG A 64 -14.84 -5.38 0.71
C ARG A 64 -14.25 -6.78 0.92
N ALA A 65 -12.94 -6.96 0.71
CA ALA A 65 -12.27 -8.22 0.99
C ALA A 65 -12.30 -8.60 2.48
N ILE A 66 -12.01 -7.66 3.37
CA ILE A 66 -12.02 -7.89 4.83
C ILE A 66 -13.45 -8.19 5.31
N ARG A 67 -14.45 -7.47 4.83
CA ARG A 67 -15.86 -7.74 5.17
C ARG A 67 -16.37 -9.06 4.63
N PHE A 68 -15.89 -9.48 3.46
CA PHE A 68 -16.24 -10.76 2.88
C PHE A 68 -15.72 -11.92 3.74
N ASN A 69 -14.47 -11.84 4.21
CA ASN A 69 -13.89 -12.82 5.12
C ASN A 69 -13.01 -12.14 6.19
N PRO A 70 -13.55 -11.83 7.38
CA PRO A 70 -12.82 -11.12 8.43
C PRO A 70 -11.55 -11.84 8.92
N GLU A 71 -11.53 -13.17 8.85
CA GLU A 71 -10.37 -13.97 9.25
C GLU A 71 -9.13 -13.66 8.39
N TRP A 72 -9.32 -13.20 7.16
CA TRP A 72 -8.22 -12.78 6.29
C TRP A 72 -7.40 -11.64 6.87
N ALA A 73 -8.01 -10.75 7.65
CA ALA A 73 -7.28 -9.68 8.29
C ALA A 73 -6.58 -10.11 9.59
N LEU A 74 -6.91 -11.29 10.12
CA LEU A 74 -6.36 -11.83 11.38
C LEU A 74 -5.18 -12.81 11.16
N ILE A 75 -4.88 -13.17 9.91
CA ILE A 75 -3.74 -14.04 9.57
C ILE A 75 -2.43 -13.37 9.96
N GLU A 76 -1.56 -14.12 10.66
CA GLU A 76 -0.23 -13.66 11.10
C GLU A 76 -0.24 -12.30 11.84
N ASN A 77 -1.35 -11.96 12.51
CA ASN A 77 -1.56 -10.65 13.12
C ASN A 77 -0.41 -10.24 14.07
N PRO A 78 0.27 -9.07 13.92
CA PRO A 78 0.03 -7.95 12.98
C PRO A 78 0.81 -8.00 11.65
N ASN A 79 1.60 -9.03 11.38
CA ASN A 79 2.31 -9.22 10.09
C ASN A 79 1.39 -9.68 8.93
N ASN A 80 0.12 -9.30 8.99
CA ASN A 80 -0.88 -9.67 8.01
C ASN A 80 -0.55 -9.08 6.61
N PRO A 81 -0.71 -9.85 5.50
CA PRO A 81 -0.45 -9.35 4.15
C PRO A 81 -1.25 -8.10 3.77
N LEU A 82 -2.51 -7.96 4.21
CA LEU A 82 -3.33 -6.78 3.92
C LEU A 82 -2.84 -5.55 4.69
N PHE A 83 -2.42 -5.71 5.95
CA PHE A 83 -1.77 -4.62 6.70
C PHE A 83 -0.47 -4.16 6.03
N ARG A 84 0.33 -5.10 5.51
CA ARG A 84 1.57 -4.80 4.81
C ARG A 84 1.37 -3.98 3.55
N VAL A 85 0.20 -4.02 2.90
CA VAL A 85 -0.12 -3.14 1.77
C VAL A 85 0.01 -1.68 2.21
N ALA A 86 -0.54 -1.32 3.38
CA ALA A 86 -0.46 0.04 3.90
C ALA A 86 0.99 0.46 4.19
N LEU A 87 1.79 -0.43 4.80
CA LEU A 87 3.20 -0.15 5.12
C LEU A 87 4.07 0.01 3.88
N ILE A 88 3.90 -0.86 2.86
CA ILE A 88 4.68 -0.83 1.62
C ILE A 88 4.28 0.37 0.75
N SER A 89 2.98 0.63 0.66
CA SER A 89 2.45 1.77 -0.12
C SER A 89 2.61 3.11 0.60
N GLY A 90 2.91 3.09 1.91
CA GLY A 90 2.87 4.26 2.78
C GLY A 90 1.50 4.95 2.77
N SER A 91 0.42 4.23 2.48
CA SER A 91 -0.91 4.82 2.33
C SER A 91 -1.63 4.89 3.68
N LYS A 92 -1.92 6.12 4.14
CA LYS A 92 -2.69 6.33 5.36
C LYS A 92 -4.14 5.88 5.21
N ASP A 93 -4.74 6.05 4.02
CA ASP A 93 -6.13 5.66 3.76
C ASP A 93 -6.30 4.13 3.80
N ILE A 94 -5.34 3.39 3.24
CA ILE A 94 -5.33 1.92 3.30
C ILE A 94 -5.08 1.45 4.75
N TYR A 95 -4.21 2.12 5.49
CA TYR A 95 -3.99 1.85 6.91
C TYR A 95 -5.28 2.06 7.73
N ASP A 96 -5.96 3.18 7.53
CA ASP A 96 -7.19 3.50 8.26
C ASP A 96 -8.29 2.51 7.95
N CYS A 97 -8.48 2.19 6.67
CA CYS A 97 -9.41 1.13 6.25
C CYS A 97 -9.12 -0.20 6.95
N TYR A 98 -7.86 -0.66 6.96
CA TYR A 98 -7.53 -1.91 7.65
C TYR A 98 -7.84 -1.84 9.15
N VAL A 99 -7.45 -0.76 9.83
CA VAL A 99 -7.66 -0.61 11.29
C VAL A 99 -9.14 -0.45 11.66
N GLU A 100 -9.95 0.17 10.80
CA GLU A 100 -11.38 0.35 11.02
C GLU A 100 -12.15 -0.96 10.83
N GLU A 101 -11.78 -1.76 9.81
CA GLU A 101 -12.44 -3.03 9.51
C GLU A 101 -11.99 -4.17 10.43
N VAL A 102 -10.75 -4.13 10.94
CA VAL A 102 -10.31 -5.10 11.95
C VAL A 102 -10.80 -4.67 13.33
N HIS A 103 -11.93 -5.23 13.74
CA HIS A 103 -12.47 -5.00 15.07
C HIS A 103 -11.59 -5.63 16.18
N GLY A 104 -11.50 -4.95 17.32
CA GLY A 104 -10.86 -5.51 18.52
C GLY A 104 -9.35 -5.32 18.63
N LEU A 105 -8.75 -4.45 17.82
CA LEU A 105 -7.33 -4.09 17.96
C LEU A 105 -7.06 -3.41 19.30
N ASP A 106 -6.20 -4.02 20.11
CA ASP A 106 -5.84 -3.52 21.44
C ASP A 106 -4.47 -2.85 21.46
N GLN A 107 -4.10 -2.31 22.62
CA GLN A 107 -2.84 -1.61 22.79
C GLN A 107 -1.61 -2.49 22.50
N GLU A 108 -1.69 -3.80 22.75
CA GLU A 108 -0.59 -4.73 22.53
C GLU A 108 -0.38 -5.01 21.03
N TRP A 109 -1.48 -5.10 20.29
CA TRP A 109 -1.45 -5.10 18.84
C TRP A 109 -0.72 -3.87 18.29
N TYR A 110 -1.09 -2.67 18.75
CA TYR A 110 -0.46 -1.42 18.29
C TYR A 110 1.04 -1.36 18.59
N LYS A 111 1.50 -1.89 19.74
CA LYS A 111 2.94 -1.99 20.04
C LYS A 111 3.68 -2.92 19.07
N THR A 112 3.09 -4.08 18.78
CA THR A 112 3.69 -5.07 17.87
C THR A 112 3.68 -4.55 16.43
N ALA A 113 2.58 -3.93 16.01
CA ALA A 113 2.46 -3.27 14.71
C ALA A 113 3.45 -2.10 14.55
N LEU A 114 3.73 -1.35 15.62
CA LEU A 114 4.74 -0.29 15.62
C LEU A 114 6.14 -0.84 15.30
N GLN A 115 6.54 -1.94 15.93
CA GLN A 115 7.85 -2.57 15.65
C GLN A 115 7.96 -3.00 14.19
N LEU A 116 6.90 -3.60 13.65
CA LEU A 116 6.83 -3.99 12.25
C LEU A 116 6.94 -2.75 11.33
N ALA A 117 6.15 -1.71 11.61
CA ALA A 117 6.17 -0.47 10.85
C ALA A 117 7.55 0.21 10.88
N MET A 118 8.24 0.22 12.03
CA MET A 118 9.61 0.75 12.11
C MET A 118 10.56 0.01 11.18
N ALA A 119 10.50 -1.33 11.13
CA ALA A 119 11.33 -2.13 10.23
C ALA A 119 11.05 -1.84 8.74
N TYR A 120 9.78 -1.59 8.37
CA TYR A 120 9.44 -1.13 7.01
C TYR A 120 9.98 0.27 6.71
N ASN A 121 9.87 1.18 7.66
CA ASN A 121 10.35 2.55 7.50
C ASN A 121 11.88 2.61 7.34
N GLU A 122 12.64 1.81 8.09
CA GLU A 122 14.09 1.70 7.92
C GLU A 122 14.45 1.22 6.51
N ARG A 123 13.82 0.14 6.04
CA ARG A 123 14.04 -0.38 4.68
C ARG A 123 13.66 0.63 3.59
N LEU A 124 12.58 1.39 3.79
CA LEU A 124 12.15 2.44 2.86
C LEU A 124 13.21 3.55 2.76
N LEU A 125 13.76 3.99 3.90
CA LEU A 125 14.75 5.06 3.97
C LEU A 125 16.12 4.61 3.44
N ASP A 126 16.56 3.39 3.72
CA ASP A 126 17.82 2.84 3.20
C ASP A 126 17.84 2.79 1.66
N GLN A 127 16.67 2.62 1.04
CA GLN A 127 16.49 2.58 -0.41
C GLN A 127 16.27 3.97 -1.05
N CYS A 128 16.28 5.04 -0.26
CA CYS A 128 16.13 6.40 -0.76
C CYS A 128 17.47 6.95 -1.25
N GLN A 129 17.69 6.85 -2.56
CA GLN A 129 18.78 7.56 -3.23
C GLN A 129 18.43 9.04 -3.38
N PRO A 130 19.34 9.97 -3.04
CA PRO A 130 19.09 11.39 -3.22
C PRO A 130 18.97 11.74 -4.71
N VAL A 131 17.85 12.35 -5.11
CA VAL A 131 17.61 12.82 -6.48
C VAL A 131 17.91 14.32 -6.56
N LEU A 132 18.89 14.69 -7.38
CA LEU A 132 19.31 16.07 -7.62
C LEU A 132 18.84 16.58 -8.99
N ILE A 133 18.11 17.70 -8.97
CA ILE A 133 17.70 18.47 -10.16
C ILE A 133 18.93 18.89 -10.97
N GLY A 134 18.91 18.67 -12.29
CA GLY A 134 20.04 18.98 -13.18
C GLY A 134 21.14 17.90 -13.23
N CYS A 135 21.04 16.87 -12.40
CA CYS A 135 21.90 15.67 -12.48
C CYS A 135 21.09 14.41 -12.85
N HIS A 136 19.90 14.26 -12.30
CA HIS A 136 19.06 13.05 -12.47
C HIS A 136 17.86 13.27 -13.40
N TYR A 137 17.51 14.52 -13.66
CA TYR A 137 16.61 14.93 -14.72
C TYR A 137 16.93 16.37 -15.07
N ASN A 138 16.93 16.69 -16.35
CA ASN A 138 17.32 18.02 -16.81
C ASN A 138 16.10 18.91 -16.74
N THR A 139 16.13 19.93 -15.87
CA THR A 139 15.11 20.98 -15.91
C THR A 139 15.21 21.74 -17.21
N GLY A 140 14.40 21.34 -18.19
CA GLY A 140 14.00 22.09 -19.37
C GLY A 140 15.13 22.84 -20.08
N LEU A 141 15.82 22.17 -21.00
CA LEU A 141 16.42 22.90 -22.12
C LEU A 141 15.27 23.64 -22.83
N MET A 142 15.29 24.97 -22.82
CA MET A 142 14.38 25.75 -23.66
C MET A 142 14.72 25.46 -25.13
N GLN A 143 13.99 24.55 -25.76
CA GLN A 143 13.90 24.54 -27.22
C GLN A 143 12.74 25.47 -27.61
N ASN A 144 13.06 26.57 -28.28
CA ASN A 144 12.07 27.46 -28.91
C ASN A 144 11.02 28.05 -27.93
N GLY A 145 11.42 28.43 -26.72
CA GLY A 145 10.54 29.07 -25.74
C GLY A 145 9.54 28.13 -25.06
N ARG A 146 9.63 26.81 -25.29
CA ARG A 146 8.88 25.78 -24.56
C ARG A 146 9.87 24.92 -23.76
N LYS A 147 9.54 24.65 -22.49
CA LYS A 147 10.22 23.60 -21.71
C LYS A 147 9.70 22.26 -22.22
N SER A 148 10.53 21.47 -22.90
CA SER A 148 10.25 20.06 -23.12
C SER A 148 10.79 19.27 -21.92
N LEU A 149 9.97 18.38 -21.40
CA LEU A 149 10.39 17.31 -20.49
C LEU A 149 10.46 16.05 -21.33
N ASP A 150 11.56 15.31 -21.22
CA ASP A 150 11.67 14.01 -21.88
C ASP A 150 10.90 12.95 -21.07
N MET A 151 10.52 11.85 -21.71
CA MET A 151 9.74 10.79 -21.06
C MET A 151 10.49 10.17 -19.86
N GLU A 152 11.82 10.08 -19.96
CA GLU A 152 12.70 9.62 -18.87
C GLU A 152 12.67 10.58 -17.66
N ASP A 153 12.62 11.90 -17.90
CA ASP A 153 12.46 12.88 -16.82
C ASP A 153 11.12 12.69 -16.08
N TYR A 154 10.06 12.38 -16.82
CA TYR A 154 8.74 12.10 -16.24
C TYR A 154 8.75 10.85 -15.35
N GLU A 155 9.39 9.76 -15.79
CA GLU A 155 9.50 8.53 -15.00
C GLU A 155 10.28 8.74 -13.70
N VAL A 156 11.39 9.49 -13.77
CA VAL A 156 12.18 9.86 -12.57
C VAL A 156 11.37 10.73 -11.62
N MET A 157 10.63 11.71 -12.15
CA MET A 157 9.77 12.58 -11.36
C MET A 157 8.63 11.81 -10.69
N ASP A 158 7.93 10.94 -11.42
CA ASP A 158 6.84 10.11 -10.89
C ASP A 158 7.35 9.19 -9.78
N ALA A 159 8.47 8.49 -10.01
CA ALA A 159 9.08 7.63 -8.99
C ALA A 159 9.50 8.42 -7.73
N THR A 160 10.01 9.64 -7.91
CA THR A 160 10.38 10.52 -6.79
C THR A 160 9.15 10.96 -6.00
N ILE A 161 8.07 11.34 -6.67
CA ILE A 161 6.79 11.74 -6.03
C ILE A 161 6.18 10.55 -5.29
N VAL A 162 6.16 9.36 -5.89
CA VAL A 162 5.65 8.15 -5.23
C VAL A 162 6.44 7.85 -3.95
N LYS A 163 7.77 7.87 -4.00
CA LYS A 163 8.61 7.67 -2.81
C LYS A 163 8.39 8.74 -1.75
N TYR A 164 8.27 10.00 -2.15
CA TYR A 164 7.99 11.09 -1.21
C TYR A 164 6.66 10.86 -0.48
N ASN A 165 5.60 10.53 -1.22
CA ASN A 165 4.29 10.25 -0.65
C ASN A 165 4.31 9.03 0.27
N GLN A 166 5.04 7.97 -0.11
CA GLN A 166 5.27 6.80 0.75
C GLN A 166 5.90 7.20 2.08
N ILE A 167 6.96 8.01 2.08
CA ILE A 167 7.63 8.47 3.32
C ILE A 167 6.69 9.30 4.18
N VAL A 168 5.96 10.24 3.57
CA VAL A 168 5.04 11.12 4.31
C VAL A 168 3.92 10.32 4.96
N GLY A 169 3.27 9.42 4.22
CA GLY A 169 2.20 8.61 4.78
C GLY A 169 2.70 7.57 5.78
N MET A 170 3.89 6.99 5.58
CA MET A 170 4.51 6.11 6.58
C MET A 170 4.76 6.83 7.92
N ARG A 171 5.16 8.11 7.90
CA ARG A 171 5.25 8.92 9.12
C ARG A 171 3.90 9.11 9.80
N GLN A 172 2.82 9.27 9.04
CA GLN A 172 1.47 9.38 9.59
C GLN A 172 1.01 8.08 10.23
N ILE A 173 1.29 6.93 9.59
CA ILE A 173 1.02 5.59 10.14
C ILE A 173 1.78 5.41 11.45
N LEU A 174 3.10 5.65 11.46
CA LEU A 174 3.93 5.53 12.66
C LEU A 174 3.41 6.42 13.80
N LYS A 175 3.02 7.67 13.50
CA LYS A 175 2.46 8.58 14.49
C LYS A 175 1.19 8.02 15.12
N ASP A 176 0.28 7.47 14.33
CA ASP A 176 -0.95 6.85 14.84
C ASP A 176 -0.65 5.63 15.71
N LEU A 177 0.23 4.74 15.25
CA LEU A 177 0.67 3.56 16.00
C LEU A 177 1.31 3.95 17.35
N ILE A 178 2.17 4.97 17.39
CA ILE A 178 2.77 5.48 18.63
C ILE A 178 1.69 5.94 19.61
N ILE A 179 0.75 6.78 19.14
CA ILE A 179 -0.34 7.30 19.97
C ILE A 179 -1.18 6.15 20.55
N LYS A 180 -1.62 5.21 19.69
CA LYS A 180 -2.50 4.11 20.09
C LYS A 180 -1.81 3.01 20.90
N SER A 181 -0.49 2.84 20.73
CA SER A 181 0.32 1.94 21.56
C SER A 181 0.51 2.44 23.00
N GLY A 182 0.20 3.71 23.28
CA GLY A 182 0.39 4.33 24.59
C GLY A 182 1.85 4.49 25.00
N ILE A 183 2.79 4.32 24.08
CA ILE A 183 4.21 4.60 24.33
C ILE A 183 4.39 6.10 24.44
N GLN A 184 4.65 6.59 25.66
CA GLN A 184 5.10 7.95 25.87
C GLN A 184 6.57 8.04 25.49
N PHE A 185 6.88 8.83 24.45
CA PHE A 185 8.25 9.25 24.19
C PHE A 185 8.67 10.19 25.31
N ASN A 186 9.40 9.66 26.29
CA ASN A 186 10.18 10.45 27.22
C ASN A 186 11.49 10.83 26.54
N GLY A 187 11.52 11.94 25.80
CA GLY A 187 12.74 12.49 25.20
C GLY A 187 12.54 13.11 23.83
#